data_AF-A0A7W1NNQ9-F1
#
_entry.id   AF-A0A7W1NNQ9-F1
#
_cell.length_a   1.000
_cell.length_b   1.000
_cell.length_c   1.000
_cell.angle_alpha   90.00
_cell.angle_beta   90.00
_cell.angle_gamma   90.00
#
_symmetry.space_group_name_H-M   'P 1'
#
loop_
_entity.id
_entity.type
_entity.pdbx_description
1 polymer ?
#
loop_
_entity_poly.entity_id
_entity_poly.type
_entity_poly.pdbx_seq_one_letter_code
_entity_poly.pdbx_strand_id
1 'polypeptide(L)' 'TRFTDGSALGLGAEIAVSTQKLHARGPMGLEELTTYKWVIIGEGHIRP' A
#
# COMPACT_ATOMS: atom_id res chain seq x y z
N THR A 1 -18.45 13.03 6.14
CA THR A 1 -17.18 13.77 5.92
C THR A 1 -16.87 13.73 4.43
N ARG A 2 -17.06 14.84 3.71
CA ARG A 2 -16.93 14.90 2.25
C ARG A 2 -15.46 15.04 1.77
N PHE A 3 -14.50 14.74 2.66
CA PHE A 3 -13.06 14.92 2.46
C PHE A 3 -12.27 13.60 2.43
N THR A 4 -12.95 12.45 2.48
CA THR A 4 -12.31 11.12 2.39
C THR A 4 -12.22 10.68 0.94
N ASP A 5 -11.55 11.51 0.14
CA ASP A 5 -11.25 11.26 -1.28
C ASP A 5 -9.73 11.38 -1.45
N GLY A 6 -9.13 10.56 -2.31
CA GLY A 6 -7.67 10.53 -2.47
C GLY A 6 -7.07 11.87 -2.90
N SER A 7 -7.78 12.68 -3.70
CA SER A 7 -7.32 14.02 -4.07
C SER A 7 -7.31 14.98 -2.87
N ALA A 8 -8.28 14.86 -1.97
CA ALA A 8 -8.38 15.66 -0.75
C ALA A 8 -7.39 15.21 0.34
N LEU A 9 -6.95 13.95 0.30
CA LEU A 9 -5.96 13.38 1.23
C LEU A 9 -4.52 13.42 0.71
N GLY A 10 -4.27 14.02 -0.46
CA GLY A 10 -2.92 14.17 -1.01
C GLY A 10 -2.36 12.91 -1.70
N LEU A 11 -3.21 11.92 -2.01
CA LEU A 11 -2.84 10.73 -2.78
C LEU A 11 -2.77 10.99 -4.29
N GLY A 12 -3.16 12.19 -4.72
CA GLY A 12 -3.22 12.61 -6.12
C GLY A 12 -4.46 12.07 -6.83
N ALA A 13 -4.64 10.75 -6.84
CA ALA A 13 -5.79 10.08 -7.43
C ALA A 13 -6.26 8.93 -6.53
N GLU A 14 -7.50 8.50 -6.75
CA GLU A 14 -8.10 7.37 -6.05
C GLU A 14 -8.73 6.40 -7.05
N ILE A 15 -8.54 5.10 -6.84
CA ILE A 15 -9.22 4.05 -7.60
C ILE A 15 -10.53 3.64 -6.91
N ALA A 16 -10.51 3.48 -5.59
CA ALA A 16 -11.69 3.19 -4.79
C ALA A 16 -11.43 3.43 -3.29
N VAL A 17 -12.50 3.55 -2.50
CA VAL A 17 -12.46 3.63 -1.03
C VAL A 17 -12.60 2.22 -0.45
N SER A 18 -11.56 1.69 0.18
CA SER A 18 -11.65 0.41 0.91
C SER A 18 -12.16 0.59 2.33
N THR A 19 -13.09 -0.27 2.76
CA THR A 19 -13.54 -0.37 4.16
C THR A 19 -12.98 -1.58 4.89
N GLN A 20 -12.20 -2.43 4.21
CA GLN A 20 -11.55 -3.62 4.79
C GLN A 20 -10.40 -3.23 5.72
N LYS A 21 -10.02 -4.13 6.65
CA LYS A 21 -8.96 -3.87 7.63
C LYS A 21 -7.58 -4.40 7.22
N LEU A 22 -7.53 -5.32 6.26
CA LEU A 22 -6.29 -5.92 5.78
C LEU A 22 -5.91 -5.29 4.43
N HIS A 23 -4.62 -5.15 4.17
CA HIS A 23 -4.04 -4.53 2.97
C HIS A 23 -4.24 -3.01 2.90
N ALA A 24 -5.37 -2.55 2.36
CA ALA A 24 -5.65 -1.13 2.13
C ALA A 24 -6.97 -0.73 2.78
N ARG A 25 -7.01 0.45 3.42
CA ARG A 25 -8.20 1.02 4.07
C ARG A 25 -8.26 2.53 3.86
N GLY A 26 -9.42 3.03 3.46
CA GLY A 26 -9.61 4.40 3.00
C GLY A 26 -9.38 4.52 1.49
N PRO A 27 -9.22 5.76 0.99
CA PRO A 27 -8.88 6.01 -0.41
C PRO A 27 -7.62 5.27 -0.85
N MET A 28 -7.71 4.53 -1.95
CA MET A 28 -6.60 3.73 -2.50
C MET A 28 -5.92 4.45 -3.66
N GLY A 29 -4.67 4.85 -3.44
CA GLY A 29 -3.75 5.39 -4.43
C GLY A 29 -2.85 4.30 -5.04
N LEU A 30 -1.68 4.69 -5.56
CA LEU A 30 -0.76 3.75 -6.22
C LEU A 30 -0.11 2.75 -5.25
N GLU A 31 0.21 3.17 -4.03
CA GLU A 31 0.86 2.31 -3.04
C GLU A 31 -0.05 1.15 -2.63
N GLU A 32 -1.35 1.43 -2.47
CA GLU A 32 -2.37 0.43 -2.14
C GLU A 32 -2.59 -0.62 -3.26
N LEU A 33 -1.98 -0.46 -4.43
CA LEU A 33 -1.97 -1.47 -5.50
C LEU A 33 -0.72 -2.34 -5.52
N THR A 34 0.22 -2.10 -4.62
CA THR A 34 1.50 -2.81 -4.56
C THR A 34 1.54 -3.78 -3.39
N THR A 35 2.50 -4.69 -3.42
CA THR A 35 2.86 -5.54 -2.28
C THR A 35 4.36 -5.45 -2.07
N TYR A 36 4.84 -5.86 -0.89
CA TYR A 36 6.26 -5.89 -0.60
C TYR A 36 6.81 -7.31 -0.74
N LYS A 37 8.11 -7.41 -1.00
CA LYS A 37 8.86 -8.66 -0.99
C LYS A 37 10.15 -8.48 -0.21
N TRP A 38 10.59 -9.55 0.43
CA TRP A 38 11.93 -9.58 1.04
C TRP A 38 12.98 -9.74 -0.06
N VAL A 39 14.02 -8.92 0.02
CA VAL A 39 15.20 -9.02 -0.83
C VAL A 39 16.39 -9.24 0.08
N ILE A 40 17.10 -10.36 -0.11
CA ILE A 40 18.30 -10.72 0.66
C ILE A 40 19.45 -10.79 -0.32
N ILE A 41 20.52 -10.04 -0.05
CA ILE A 41 21.78 -10.09 -0.79
C ILE A 41 22.78 -10.82 0.12
N GLY A 42 23.24 -11.99 -0.31
CA GLY A 42 24.11 -12.84 0.48
C GLY A 42 25.43 -13.14 -0.22
N GLU A 43 26.44 -13.43 0.59
CA GLU A 43 27.74 -13.94 0.17
C GLU A 43 28.07 -15.14 1.06
N GLY A 44 27.72 -16.36 0.62
CA GLY A 44 28.01 -17.60 1.36
C GLY A 44 27.18 -17.85 2.62
N HIS A 45 26.01 -17.23 2.77
CA HIS A 45 25.15 -17.46 3.93
C HIS A 45 24.53 -18.88 3.88
N ILE A 46 24.74 -19.66 4.93
CA ILE A 46 24.15 -21.00 5.12
C ILE A 46 23.21 -21.00 6.33
N ARG A 47 22.11 -21.74 6.24
CA ARG A 47 21.21 -21.99 7.37
C ARG A 47 21.54 -23.38 7.93
N PRO A 48 21.96 -23.50 9.20
CA PRO A 48 22.18 -24.80 9.84
C PRO A 48 20.88 -25.60 10.00
#